data_AF-V5HAR4-F1
#
_entry.id   AF-V5HAR4-F1
#
_cell.length_a   1.000
_cell.length_b   1.000
_cell.length_c   1.000
_cell.angle_alpha   90.00
_cell.angle_beta   90.00
_cell.angle_gamma   90.00
#
_symmetry.space_group_name_H-M   'P 1'
#
loop_
_entity.id
_entity.type
_entity.pdbx_description
1 polymer ?
#
loop_
_entity_poly.entity_id
_entity_poly.type
_entity_poly.pdbx_seq_one_letter_code
_entity_poly.pdbx_strand_id
1 'polypeptide(L)' 'TGTFITLDICILQLEEEGRVDVRSTVERIRSQRAFSIQMPDQYVFCHLALLEFALLRGLLQDVALDGFED' A
#
# COMPACT_ATOMS: atom_id res chain seq x y z
N THR A 1 -8.28 -4.01 -9.85
CA THR A 1 -8.32 -5.26 -9.07
C THR A 1 -7.04 -5.48 -8.27
N GLY A 2 -5.85 -5.51 -8.89
CA GLY A 2 -4.59 -5.71 -8.16
C GLY A 2 -4.35 -4.71 -7.03
N THR A 3 -4.54 -3.41 -7.29
CA THR A 3 -4.40 -2.34 -6.29
C THR A 3 -5.27 -2.54 -5.05
N PHE A 4 -6.54 -2.88 -5.25
CA PHE A 4 -7.47 -3.12 -4.15
C PHE A 4 -7.06 -4.32 -3.30
N ILE A 5 -6.67 -5.44 -3.93
CA ILE A 5 -6.20 -6.64 -3.22
C ILE A 5 -4.91 -6.35 -2.45
N THR A 6 -3.97 -5.60 -3.04
CA THR A 6 -2.75 -5.18 -2.34
C THR A 6 -3.08 -4.36 -1.11
N LEU A 7 -3.95 -3.36 -1.24
CA LEU A 7 -4.32 -2.50 -0.12
C LEU A 7 -5.00 -3.28 1.00
N ASP A 8 -5.95 -4.15 0.67
CA ASP A 8 -6.66 -4.99 1.65
C ASP A 8 -5.67 -5.86 2.46
N ILE A 9 -4.78 -6.57 1.77
CA ILE A 9 -3.74 -7.39 2.41
C ILE A 9 -2.82 -6.53 3.29
N CYS A 10 -2.39 -5.38 2.78
CA CYS A 10 -1.45 -4.51 3.48
C CYS A 10 -2.07 -3.84 4.71
N ILE A 11 -3.36 -3.48 4.66
CA ILE A 11 -4.10 -2.96 5.82
C ILE A 11 -4.21 -4.03 6.89
N LEU A 12 -4.59 -5.26 6.52
CA LEU A 12 -4.66 -6.38 7.47
C LEU A 12 -3.31 -6.64 8.14
N GLN A 13 -2.22 -6.66 7.37
CA GLN A 13 -0.85 -6.80 7.92
C GLN A 13 -0.51 -5.68 8.89
N LEU A 14 -0.88 -4.44 8.56
CA LEU A 14 -0.59 -3.30 9.42
C LEU A 14 -1.40 -3.35 10.73
N GLU A 15 -2.68 -3.74 10.67
CA GLU A 15 -3.54 -3.87 11.85
C GLU A 15 -3.12 -5.04 12.76
N GLU A 16 -2.67 -6.17 12.19
CA GLU A 16 -2.28 -7.37 12.95
C GLU A 16 -0.83 -7.33 13.45
N GLU A 17 0.10 -6.86 12.62
CA GLU A 17 1.54 -6.96 12.88
C GLU A 17 2.20 -5.61 13.19
N GLY A 18 1.50 -4.49 12.97
CA GLY A 18 2.07 -3.14 13.12
C GLY A 18 3.13 -2.80 12.07
N ARG A 19 3.25 -3.61 11.01
CA ARG A 19 4.24 -3.45 9.93
C ARG A 19 3.66 -3.94 8.61
N VAL A 20 4.17 -3.39 7.50
CA VAL A 20 3.70 -3.76 6.16
C VAL A 20 4.85 -3.73 5.15
N ASP A 21 4.82 -4.64 4.19
CA ASP A 21 5.74 -4.67 3.05
C ASP A 21 4.94 -4.74 1.75
N VAL A 22 4.74 -3.57 1.15
CA VAL A 22 3.96 -3.43 -0.09
C VAL A 22 4.66 -4.12 -1.26
N ARG A 23 5.99 -4.07 -1.34
CA ARG A 23 6.75 -4.69 -2.43
C ARG A 23 6.53 -6.19 -2.43
N SER A 24 6.76 -6.83 -1.29
CA SER A 24 6.57 -8.28 -1.13
C SER A 24 5.13 -8.69 -1.43
N THR A 25 4.15 -7.89 -1.01
CA THR A 25 2.73 -8.14 -1.33
C THR A 25 2.44 -8.03 -2.83
N VAL A 26 2.97 -7.02 -3.52
CA VAL A 26 2.81 -6.85 -4.98
C VAL A 26 3.50 -7.99 -5.74
N GLU A 27 4.72 -8.38 -5.35
CA GLU A 27 5.44 -9.51 -5.95
C GLU A 27 4.65 -10.83 -5.78
N ARG A 28 4.06 -11.06 -4.60
CA ARG A 28 3.19 -12.22 -4.34
C ARG A 28 1.91 -12.20 -5.19
N ILE A 29 1.27 -11.05 -5.37
CA ILE A 29 0.09 -10.97 -6.24
C ILE A 29 0.48 -11.20 -7.71
N ARG A 30 1.62 -10.66 -8.14
CA ARG A 30 2.13 -10.85 -9.51
C ARG A 30 2.48 -12.32 -9.81
N SER A 31 2.91 -13.09 -8.81
CA SER A 31 3.17 -14.53 -8.99
C SER A 31 1.90 -15.35 -9.19
N GLN A 32 0.76 -14.91 -8.64
CA GLN A 32 -0.55 -15.56 -8.85
C GLN A 32 -1.27 -15.05 -10.11
N ARG A 33 -1.11 -13.76 -10.42
CA ARG A 33 -1.70 -13.12 -11.61
C ARG A 33 -0.75 -12.07 -12.17
N ALA A 34 -0.10 -12.43 -13.29
CA ALA A 34 0.80 -11.55 -14.01
C ALA A 34 0.16 -10.20 -14.35
N PHE A 35 1.01 -9.16 -14.44
CA PHE A 35 0.62 -7.77 -14.74
C PHE A 35 -0.30 -7.10 -13.71
N SER A 36 -0.48 -7.69 -12.53
CA SER A 36 -1.12 -6.98 -11.41
C SER A 36 -0.26 -5.79 -10.98
N ILE A 37 -0.88 -4.61 -10.88
CA ILE A 37 -0.24 -3.32 -10.52
C ILE A 37 0.89 -3.00 -11.50
N GLN A 38 0.55 -2.85 -12.77
CA GLN A 38 1.54 -2.61 -13.84
C GLN A 38 1.96 -1.14 -13.90
N MET A 39 1.03 -0.22 -13.67
CA MET A 39 1.30 1.22 -13.78
C MET A 39 2.06 1.68 -12.53
N PRO A 40 3.17 2.44 -12.67
CA PRO A 40 3.91 3.00 -11.54
C PRO A 40 3.00 3.75 -10.56
N ASP A 41 2.06 4.53 -11.09
CA ASP A 41 1.13 5.33 -10.30
C ASP A 41 0.24 4.47 -9.40
N GLN A 42 -0.13 3.26 -9.84
CA GLN A 42 -0.89 2.33 -8.99
C GLN A 42 -0.05 1.78 -7.84
N TYR A 43 1.26 1.60 -8.06
CA TYR A 43 2.18 1.16 -7.02
C TYR A 43 2.43 2.28 -5.99
N VAL A 44 2.66 3.50 -6.46
CA VAL A 44 2.76 4.71 -5.63
C VAL A 44 1.48 4.92 -4.83
N PHE A 45 0.32 4.81 -5.47
CA PHE A 45 -0.99 4.90 -4.82
C PHE A 45 -1.14 3.90 -3.66
N CYS A 46 -0.62 2.67 -3.80
CA CYS A 46 -0.68 1.71 -2.69
C CYS A 46 0.08 2.21 -1.45
N HIS A 47 1.22 2.88 -1.63
CA HIS A 47 1.97 3.46 -0.52
C HIS A 47 1.25 4.66 0.09
N LEU A 48 0.79 5.59 -0.76
CA LEU A 48 0.10 6.80 -0.30
C LEU A 48 -1.17 6.48 0.48
N ALA A 49 -2.01 5.57 -0.05
CA ALA A 49 -3.24 5.16 0.63
C ALA A 49 -2.97 4.43 1.96
N LEU A 50 -1.86 3.68 2.08
CA LEU A 50 -1.47 3.06 3.36
C LEU A 50 -0.97 4.08 4.38
N LEU A 51 -0.20 5.08 3.94
CA LEU A 51 0.25 6.17 4.80
C LEU A 51 -0.93 7.00 5.32
N GLU A 52 -1.87 7.35 4.44
CA GLU A 52 -3.10 8.05 4.79
C GLU A 52 -3.94 7.22 5.77
N PHE A 53 -4.13 5.92 5.50
CA PHE A 53 -4.81 5.02 6.41
C PHE A 53 -4.16 4.99 7.81
N ALA A 54 -2.83 4.88 7.87
CA ALA A 54 -2.10 4.83 9.12
C ALA A 54 -2.20 6.14 9.91
N LEU A 55 -2.17 7.29 9.23
CA LEU A 55 -2.43 8.61 9.83
C LEU A 55 -3.84 8.70 10.42
N LEU A 56 -4.87 8.35 9.63
CA LEU A 56 -6.27 8.41 10.06
C LEU A 56 -6.58 7.50 11.26
N ARG A 57 -5.83 6.39 11.39
CA ARG A 57 -5.94 5.46 12.53
C ARG A 57 -5.08 5.86 13.73
N GLY A 58 -4.28 6.92 13.64
CA GLY A 58 -3.35 7.34 14.69
C GLY A 58 -2.17 6.37 14.88
N LEU A 59 -1.85 5.55 13.87
CA LEU A 59 -0.69 4.67 13.84
C LEU A 59 0.60 5.42 13.45
N LEU A 60 0.44 6.60 12.83
CA LEU A 60 1.53 7.54 12.51
C LEU A 60 1.21 8.91 13.11
N GLN A 61 2.24 9.63 13.57
CA GLN A 61 2.09 10.98 14.13
C GLN A 61 2.10 12.06 13.05
N ASP A 62 2.96 11.90 12.05
CA ASP A 62 3.10 12.83 10.94
C ASP A 62 3.70 12.09 9.74
N VAL A 63 3.34 12.52 8.52
CA VAL A 63 3.93 12.03 7.27
C VAL A 63 4.10 13.21 6.33
N ALA A 64 5.36 13.47 5.98
CA ALA A 64 5.72 14.39 4.91
C ALA A 64 5.34 13.76 3.56
N LEU A 65 4.25 14.22 2.96
CA LEU A 65 3.79 13.83 1.62
C LEU A 65 4.07 14.92 0.57
N ASP A 66 4.86 15.94 0.92
CA ASP A 66 5.25 17.01 0.01
C ASP A 66 5.96 16.43 -1.22
N GLY A 67 5.45 16.80 -2.41
CA GLY A 67 5.95 16.28 -3.69
C GLY A 67 5.26 15.01 -4.21
N PHE A 68 4.23 14.51 -3.53
CA PHE A 68 3.33 13.46 -4.04
C PHE A 68 1.90 13.98 -4.29
N GLU A 69 1.72 15.30 -4.34
CA GLU A 69 0.46 15.99 -4.66
C GLU A 69 0.27 16.09 -6.18
N ASP A 70 0.06 14.97 -6.88
CA ASP A 70 -0.32 14.95 -8.31
C ASP A 70 -1.41 13.91 -8.58
#